data_AF-A0A7X5FCW2-F1
#
_entry.id   AF-A0A7X5FCW2-F1
#
_cell.length_a   1.000
_cell.length_b   1.000
_cell.length_c   1.000
_cell.angle_alpha   90.00
_cell.angle_beta   90.00
_cell.angle_gamma   90.00
#
_symmetry.space_group_name_H-M   'P 1'
#
loop_
_entity.id
_entity.type
_entity.pdbx_description
1 polymer ?
#
loop_
_entity_poly.entity_id
_entity_poly.type
_entity_poly.pdbx_seq_one_letter_code
_entity_poly.pdbx_strand_id
1 'polypeptide(L)'
;MKKTLLIPLLVLMLFATPVMAQEDTLPEAGTTPASPFYFAERFFEGVGTFFTFGNSAKAERYLNLAEERLAEARELAEEGDERAERAVERYEEQVAKAKERAERTGEVDLEATVADATTKHLSALDQVLERVPEQARASIEAAKERSMNGQLESLRGLVERDPERAVEIYDRAAEGRLRAVEARANRGGAEGDEEDTEDAEDAEEALEEFEKYSEFGREISNIAQGLQTGETTVEELVERATSRHQEILSGVRERVPEQAREGIDRAMDNSRMADRPSAERGQSENSNIPERAQNRNSLGSDETEAETEDADVESIDEDDDDDGISTEVEQRAGNVSDNAGPENRRR
;
A
#
# COMPACT_ATOMS: atom_id res chain seq x y z
N MET A 1 22.41 14.24 -76.38
CA MET A 1 22.55 12.90 -75.78
C MET A 1 22.20 13.01 -74.31
N LYS A 2 21.14 12.31 -73.88
CA LYS A 2 20.61 12.31 -72.51
C LYS A 2 21.51 11.44 -71.63
N LYS A 3 21.87 11.91 -70.44
CA LYS A 3 22.37 11.07 -69.35
C LYS A 3 21.50 11.36 -68.14
N THR A 4 20.47 10.54 -67.97
CA THR A 4 19.70 10.39 -66.74
C THR A 4 20.61 9.72 -65.72
N LEU A 5 21.02 10.45 -64.67
CA LEU A 5 21.62 9.83 -63.50
C LEU A 5 20.48 9.48 -62.53
N LEU A 6 20.25 8.18 -62.44
CA LEU A 6 19.25 7.52 -61.63
C LEU A 6 19.85 7.38 -60.21
N ILE A 7 19.41 8.21 -59.27
CA ILE A 7 19.77 8.05 -57.85
C ILE A 7 18.67 7.18 -57.22
N PRO A 8 19.04 6.03 -56.62
CA PRO A 8 18.05 5.10 -56.10
C PRO A 8 17.40 5.66 -54.83
N LEU A 9 16.07 5.70 -54.88
CA LEU A 9 15.14 5.70 -53.76
C LEU A 9 15.45 4.49 -52.86
N LEU A 10 16.33 4.65 -51.88
CA LEU A 10 16.65 3.63 -50.88
C LEU A 10 16.12 4.08 -49.52
N VAL A 11 14.87 3.67 -49.26
CA VAL A 11 14.38 3.18 -47.96
C VAL A 11 14.83 3.99 -46.74
N LEU A 12 14.12 5.08 -46.45
CA LEU A 12 13.96 5.55 -45.07
C LEU A 12 13.02 4.55 -44.38
N MET A 13 13.60 3.44 -43.91
CA MET A 13 12.90 2.47 -43.08
C MET A 13 12.53 3.17 -41.78
N LEU A 14 11.23 3.35 -41.57
CA LEU A 14 10.66 3.62 -40.26
C LEU A 14 11.15 2.53 -39.30
N PHE A 15 12.10 2.88 -38.43
CA PHE A 15 12.24 2.19 -37.17
C PHE A 15 11.03 2.60 -36.33
N ALA A 16 9.89 1.93 -36.54
CA ALA A 16 8.89 1.79 -35.51
C ALA A 16 9.54 0.92 -34.43
N THR A 17 10.24 1.56 -33.49
CA THR A 17 10.59 0.90 -32.25
C THR A 17 9.27 0.47 -31.61
N PRO A 18 9.05 -0.82 -31.34
CA PRO A 18 7.96 -1.19 -30.45
C PRO A 18 8.23 -0.44 -29.14
N VAL A 19 7.34 0.49 -28.78
CA VAL A 19 7.22 0.94 -27.40
C VAL A 19 6.79 -0.31 -26.66
N MET A 20 7.76 -1.01 -26.08
CA MET A 20 7.48 -2.06 -25.11
C MET A 20 6.70 -1.35 -24.02
N ALA A 21 5.51 -1.86 -23.70
CA ALA A 21 4.79 -1.47 -22.50
C ALA A 21 5.79 -1.56 -21.35
N GLN A 22 6.04 -0.42 -20.71
CA GLN A 22 6.83 -0.38 -19.50
C GLN A 22 6.06 -1.22 -18.50
N GLU A 23 6.58 -2.41 -18.19
CA GLU A 23 6.13 -3.15 -17.02
C GLU A 23 6.49 -2.22 -15.88
N ASP A 24 5.47 -1.54 -15.32
CA ASP A 24 5.61 -0.50 -14.30
C ASP A 24 6.10 -1.14 -13.00
N THR A 25 7.38 -1.52 -12.99
CA THR A 25 8.11 -2.02 -11.84
C THR A 25 8.54 -0.83 -10.98
N LEU A 26 8.64 -1.04 -9.68
CA LEU A 26 9.29 -0.08 -8.78
C LEU A 26 10.66 0.35 -9.34
N PRO A 27 11.14 1.56 -9.02
CA PRO A 27 12.50 1.96 -9.35
C PRO A 27 13.50 0.96 -8.76
N GLU A 28 14.69 0.88 -9.36
CA GLU A 28 15.81 0.19 -8.73
C GLU A 28 16.12 0.89 -7.39
N ALA A 29 16.41 0.09 -6.36
CA ALA A 29 16.75 0.62 -5.05
C ALA A 29 18.02 1.49 -5.13
N GLY A 30 17.98 2.62 -4.42
CA GLY A 30 19.10 3.54 -4.27
C GLY A 30 20.11 3.07 -3.23
N THR A 31 20.58 3.97 -2.37
CA THR A 31 21.43 3.56 -1.25
C THR A 31 20.56 2.92 -0.16
N THR A 32 20.69 1.62 0.09
CA THR A 32 19.86 1.02 1.15
C THR A 32 20.32 1.43 2.56
N PRO A 33 19.44 1.30 3.57
CA PRO A 33 19.78 1.37 5.00
C PRO A 33 20.93 0.45 5.43
N ALA A 34 21.34 -0.51 4.59
CA ALA A 34 22.52 -1.34 4.81
C ALA A 34 23.85 -0.60 4.64
N SER A 35 23.87 0.45 3.83
CA SER A 35 25.06 1.21 3.48
C SER A 35 25.44 2.25 4.56
N PRO A 36 26.73 2.41 4.88
CA PRO A 36 27.20 3.44 5.81
C PRO A 36 26.99 4.87 5.29
N PHE A 37 26.66 5.06 4.01
CA PHE A 37 26.41 6.36 3.40
C PHE A 37 24.92 6.72 3.31
N TYR A 38 24.02 5.86 3.81
CA TYR A 38 22.57 6.10 3.79
C TYR A 38 22.17 7.43 4.44
N PHE A 39 22.87 7.84 5.51
CA PHE A 39 22.61 9.13 6.17
C PHE A 39 22.77 10.33 5.21
N ALA A 40 23.69 10.24 4.24
CA ALA A 40 23.96 11.32 3.30
C ALA A 40 22.83 11.42 2.25
N GLU A 41 22.36 10.28 1.75
CA GLU A 41 21.18 10.23 0.87
C GLU A 41 19.97 10.84 1.56
N ARG A 42 19.66 10.39 2.78
CA ARG A 42 18.58 10.95 3.60
C ARG A 42 18.69 12.46 3.81
N PHE A 43 19.90 12.97 4.03
CA PHE A 43 20.13 14.42 4.13
C PHE A 43 19.81 15.13 2.81
N PHE A 44 20.32 14.64 1.68
CA PHE A 44 20.05 15.25 0.37
C PHE A 44 18.59 15.15 -0.04
N GLU A 45 17.90 14.07 0.34
CA GLU A 45 16.47 13.92 0.16
C GLU A 45 15.68 14.99 0.91
N GLY A 46 15.99 15.19 2.19
CA GLY A 46 15.36 16.20 3.04
C GLY A 46 15.57 17.61 2.48
N VAL A 47 16.79 17.92 2.03
CA VAL A 47 17.09 19.19 1.33
C VAL A 47 16.25 19.31 0.06
N GLY A 48 16.19 18.27 -0.77
CA GLY A 48 15.38 18.28 -2.00
C GLY A 48 13.89 18.52 -1.72
N THR A 49 13.35 17.87 -0.70
CA THR A 49 11.95 18.02 -0.29
C THR A 49 11.67 19.40 0.31
N PHE A 50 12.60 19.96 1.09
CA PHE A 50 12.50 21.31 1.63
C PHE A 50 12.39 22.37 0.52
N PHE A 51 13.20 22.24 -0.53
CA PHE A 51 13.20 23.15 -1.68
C PHE A 51 12.15 22.81 -2.75
N THR A 52 11.33 21.77 -2.54
CA THR A 52 10.18 21.46 -3.42
C THR A 52 9.00 22.33 -3.02
N PHE A 53 8.56 23.21 -3.91
CA PHE A 53 7.48 24.17 -3.64
C PHE A 53 6.16 23.77 -4.30
N GLY A 54 5.06 23.95 -3.57
CA GLY A 54 3.70 23.65 -4.03
C GLY A 54 3.22 22.26 -3.59
N ASN A 55 1.91 22.14 -3.37
CA ASN A 55 1.31 20.89 -2.90
C ASN A 55 1.42 19.78 -3.95
N SER A 56 1.16 20.05 -5.23
CA SER A 56 1.27 19.04 -6.29
C SER A 56 2.70 18.48 -6.41
N ALA A 57 3.70 19.36 -6.50
CA ALA A 57 5.10 18.96 -6.57
C ALA A 57 5.57 18.23 -5.30
N LYS A 58 5.08 18.63 -4.11
CA LYS A 58 5.37 17.90 -2.87
C LYS A 58 4.70 16.52 -2.83
N ALA A 59 3.47 16.39 -3.34
CA ALA A 59 2.79 15.10 -3.42
C ALA A 59 3.59 14.13 -4.30
N GLU A 60 3.98 14.57 -5.50
CA GLU A 60 4.84 13.80 -6.40
C GLU A 60 6.18 13.45 -5.75
N ARG A 61 6.82 14.42 -5.09
CA ARG A 61 8.10 14.18 -4.39
C ARG A 61 7.97 13.11 -3.31
N TYR A 62 6.93 13.17 -2.50
CA TYR A 62 6.68 12.17 -1.47
C TYR A 62 6.32 10.81 -2.06
N LEU A 63 5.57 10.77 -3.17
CA LEU A 63 5.25 9.52 -3.85
C LEU A 63 6.52 8.83 -4.38
N ASN A 64 7.43 9.58 -5.02
CA ASN A 64 8.72 9.05 -5.47
C ASN A 64 9.58 8.53 -4.30
N LEU A 65 9.60 9.25 -3.17
CA LEU A 65 10.31 8.79 -1.98
C LEU A 65 9.68 7.52 -1.39
N ALA A 66 8.35 7.37 -1.46
CA ALA A 66 7.67 6.15 -1.05
C ALA A 66 8.11 4.95 -1.91
N GLU A 67 8.13 5.12 -3.23
CA GLU A 67 8.60 4.11 -4.17
C GLU A 67 10.05 3.69 -3.90
N GLU A 68 10.93 4.65 -3.59
CA GLU A 68 12.32 4.40 -3.22
C GLU A 68 12.44 3.60 -1.92
N ARG A 69 11.69 3.97 -0.87
CA ARG A 69 11.67 3.22 0.40
C ARG A 69 11.13 1.80 0.21
N LEU A 70 10.18 1.60 -0.68
CA LEU A 70 9.63 0.28 -0.96
C LEU A 70 10.59 -0.59 -1.79
N ALA A 71 11.37 0.02 -2.68
CA ALA A 71 12.47 -0.64 -3.38
C ALA A 71 13.57 -1.08 -2.39
N GLU A 72 13.95 -0.23 -1.44
CA GLU A 72 14.87 -0.58 -0.35
C GLU A 72 14.33 -1.74 0.50
N ALA A 73 13.05 -1.68 0.88
CA ALA A 73 12.41 -2.73 1.68
C ALA A 73 12.48 -4.08 0.96
N ARG A 74 12.24 -4.09 -0.36
CA ARG A 74 12.33 -5.30 -1.18
C ARG A 74 13.75 -5.86 -1.23
N GLU A 75 14.75 -5.02 -1.50
CA GLU A 75 16.16 -5.47 -1.53
C GLU A 75 16.59 -6.02 -0.17
N LEU A 76 16.27 -5.33 0.92
CA LEU A 76 16.56 -5.78 2.28
C LEU A 76 15.85 -7.09 2.62
N ALA A 77 14.59 -7.25 2.19
CA ALA A 77 13.84 -8.48 2.40
C ALA A 77 14.45 -9.66 1.63
N GLU A 78 14.95 -9.45 0.40
CA GLU A 78 15.69 -10.46 -0.37
C GLU A 78 16.95 -10.96 0.35
N GLU A 79 17.55 -10.10 1.20
CA GLU A 79 18.69 -10.45 2.06
C GLU A 79 18.28 -11.02 3.43
N GLY A 80 16.98 -11.09 3.74
CA GLY A 80 16.46 -11.48 5.06
C GLY A 80 16.79 -10.47 6.16
N ASP A 81 17.00 -9.21 5.79
CA ASP A 81 17.41 -8.14 6.70
C ASP A 81 16.20 -7.50 7.40
N GLU A 82 16.21 -7.49 8.74
CA GLU A 82 15.16 -6.89 9.56
C GLU A 82 14.96 -5.39 9.30
N ARG A 83 15.94 -4.70 8.72
CA ARG A 83 15.81 -3.29 8.34
C ARG A 83 14.76 -3.04 7.26
N ALA A 84 14.29 -4.10 6.57
CA ALA A 84 13.15 -4.01 5.66
C ALA A 84 11.89 -3.44 6.37
N GLU A 85 11.67 -3.80 7.65
CA GLU A 85 10.57 -3.27 8.47
C GLU A 85 10.63 -1.74 8.53
N ARG A 86 11.80 -1.18 8.89
CA ARG A 86 12.00 0.26 8.97
C ARG A 86 11.87 0.96 7.62
N ALA A 87 12.26 0.30 6.53
CA ALA A 87 12.06 0.83 5.19
C ALA A 87 10.56 0.93 4.85
N VAL A 88 9.76 -0.07 5.24
CA VAL A 88 8.30 -0.05 5.10
C VAL A 88 7.65 1.03 5.97
N GLU A 89 8.07 1.19 7.23
CA GLU A 89 7.57 2.29 8.10
C GLU A 89 7.77 3.66 7.42
N ARG A 90 8.95 3.88 6.82
CA ARG A 90 9.24 5.13 6.10
C ARG A 90 8.41 5.27 4.84
N TYR A 91 8.17 4.18 4.11
CA TYR A 91 7.27 4.17 2.96
C TYR A 91 5.88 4.68 3.37
N GLU A 92 5.33 4.20 4.49
CA GLU A 92 4.01 4.62 4.96
C GLU A 92 3.95 6.12 5.28
N GLU A 93 4.98 6.65 5.94
CA GLU A 93 5.09 8.09 6.19
C GLU A 93 5.10 8.90 4.89
N GLN A 94 5.80 8.43 3.85
CA GLN A 94 5.87 9.12 2.57
C GLN A 94 4.52 9.05 1.83
N VAL A 95 3.85 7.89 1.80
CA VAL A 95 2.53 7.77 1.17
C VAL A 95 1.49 8.64 1.87
N ALA A 96 1.50 8.66 3.21
CA ALA A 96 0.60 9.52 3.98
C ALA A 96 0.81 11.00 3.63
N LYS A 97 2.07 11.45 3.55
CA LYS A 97 2.40 12.83 3.13
C LYS A 97 2.04 13.09 1.67
N ALA A 98 2.20 12.12 0.77
CA ALA A 98 1.82 12.24 -0.64
C ALA A 98 0.30 12.45 -0.78
N LYS A 99 -0.49 11.61 -0.10
CA LYS A 99 -1.95 11.70 -0.03
C LYS A 99 -2.41 13.05 0.52
N GLU A 100 -1.91 13.43 1.69
CA GLU A 100 -2.26 14.69 2.36
C GLU A 100 -1.93 15.92 1.48
N ARG A 101 -0.82 15.88 0.75
CA ARG A 101 -0.46 16.95 -0.18
C ARG A 101 -1.35 16.95 -1.43
N ALA A 102 -1.66 15.78 -1.98
CA ALA A 102 -2.56 15.65 -3.12
C ALA A 102 -3.96 16.20 -2.78
N GLU A 103 -4.54 15.82 -1.64
CA GLU A 103 -5.86 16.29 -1.20
C GLU A 103 -5.91 17.82 -1.04
N ARG A 104 -4.83 18.44 -0.54
CA ARG A 104 -4.74 19.91 -0.43
C ARG A 104 -4.72 20.65 -1.78
N THR A 105 -4.46 19.96 -2.88
CA THR A 105 -4.56 20.56 -4.22
C THR A 105 -6.00 20.61 -4.72
N GLY A 106 -6.84 19.65 -4.33
CA GLY A 106 -8.13 19.36 -4.94
C GLY A 106 -8.03 18.86 -6.39
N GLU A 107 -6.82 18.53 -6.87
CA GLU A 107 -6.58 18.00 -8.20
C GLU A 107 -6.92 16.51 -8.23
N VAL A 108 -8.07 16.20 -8.84
CA VAL A 108 -8.60 14.83 -8.99
C VAL A 108 -7.55 13.89 -9.61
N ASP A 109 -6.84 14.34 -10.65
CA ASP A 109 -5.82 13.53 -11.34
C ASP A 109 -4.66 13.14 -10.42
N LEU A 110 -4.26 14.04 -9.51
CA LEU A 110 -3.15 13.80 -8.60
C LEU A 110 -3.57 12.84 -7.48
N GLU A 111 -4.77 13.01 -6.92
CA GLU A 111 -5.33 12.06 -5.96
C GLU A 111 -5.51 10.66 -6.57
N ALA A 112 -6.01 10.60 -7.81
CA ALA A 112 -6.10 9.37 -8.57
C ALA A 112 -4.72 8.75 -8.81
N THR A 113 -3.69 9.56 -9.08
CA THR A 113 -2.30 9.08 -9.25
C THR A 113 -1.76 8.44 -7.97
N VAL A 114 -1.98 9.06 -6.80
CA VAL A 114 -1.56 8.49 -5.51
C VAL A 114 -2.30 7.19 -5.20
N ALA A 115 -3.63 7.17 -5.42
CA ALA A 115 -4.42 5.96 -5.26
C ALA A 115 -3.94 4.86 -6.21
N ASP A 116 -3.68 5.18 -7.47
CA ASP A 116 -3.25 4.22 -8.48
C ASP A 116 -1.83 3.67 -8.22
N ALA A 117 -0.90 4.51 -7.76
CA ALA A 117 0.42 4.09 -7.34
C ALA A 117 0.35 3.12 -6.15
N THR A 118 -0.58 3.33 -5.23
CA THR A 118 -0.79 2.43 -4.07
C THR A 118 -1.16 1.01 -4.51
N THR A 119 -1.84 0.81 -5.65
CA THR A 119 -2.06 -0.53 -6.23
C THR A 119 -0.75 -1.28 -6.48
N LYS A 120 0.26 -0.58 -7.01
CA LYS A 120 1.58 -1.15 -7.28
C LYS A 120 2.33 -1.38 -5.97
N HIS A 121 2.23 -0.43 -5.03
CA HIS A 121 2.88 -0.54 -3.73
C HIS A 121 2.40 -1.76 -2.94
N LEU A 122 1.09 -2.03 -2.95
CA LEU A 122 0.54 -3.22 -2.30
C LEU A 122 1.15 -4.51 -2.85
N SER A 123 1.36 -4.59 -4.17
CA SER A 123 1.99 -5.76 -4.80
C SER A 123 3.48 -5.90 -4.43
N ALA A 124 4.16 -4.80 -4.13
CA ALA A 124 5.53 -4.83 -3.63
C ALA A 124 5.60 -5.13 -2.13
N LEU A 125 4.64 -4.67 -1.33
CA LEU A 125 4.48 -5.07 0.07
C LEU A 125 4.23 -6.56 0.20
N ASP A 126 3.45 -7.17 -0.71
CA ASP A 126 3.30 -8.63 -0.77
C ASP A 126 4.65 -9.33 -0.97
N GLN A 127 5.48 -8.83 -1.90
CA GLN A 127 6.81 -9.40 -2.15
C GLN A 127 7.76 -9.22 -0.96
N VAL A 128 7.67 -8.10 -0.24
CA VAL A 128 8.43 -7.87 0.98
C VAL A 128 7.98 -8.86 2.05
N LEU A 129 6.67 -8.99 2.28
CA LEU A 129 6.08 -9.87 3.29
C LEU A 129 6.51 -11.33 3.13
N GLU A 130 6.63 -11.81 1.88
CA GLU A 130 7.08 -13.18 1.58
C GLU A 130 8.53 -13.48 1.96
N ARG A 131 9.37 -12.46 2.13
CA ARG A 131 10.83 -12.61 2.24
C ARG A 131 11.37 -12.14 3.58
N VAL A 132 10.63 -11.29 4.29
CA VAL A 132 11.04 -10.81 5.60
C VAL A 132 11.01 -11.93 6.64
N PRO A 133 11.88 -11.86 7.66
CA PRO A 133 11.80 -12.75 8.81
C PRO A 133 10.46 -12.65 9.54
N GLU A 134 10.04 -13.74 10.20
CA GLU A 134 8.78 -13.85 10.95
C GLU A 134 8.55 -12.67 11.92
N GLN A 135 9.61 -12.18 12.58
CA GLN A 135 9.49 -11.04 13.51
C GLN A 135 8.99 -9.74 12.87
N ALA A 136 9.17 -9.56 11.55
CA ALA A 136 8.80 -8.36 10.82
C ALA A 136 7.46 -8.50 10.08
N ARG A 137 6.95 -9.73 9.86
CA ARG A 137 5.73 -9.98 9.06
C ARG A 137 4.54 -9.17 9.54
N ALA A 138 4.26 -9.19 10.84
CA ALA A 138 3.13 -8.48 11.43
C ALA A 138 3.17 -6.95 11.17
N SER A 139 4.36 -6.35 11.18
CA SER A 139 4.52 -4.91 10.88
C SER A 139 4.26 -4.63 9.39
N ILE A 140 4.73 -5.50 8.50
CA ILE A 140 4.49 -5.36 7.05
C ILE A 140 3.02 -5.60 6.71
N GLU A 141 2.36 -6.58 7.32
CA GLU A 141 0.91 -6.81 7.19
C GLU A 141 0.12 -5.59 7.62
N ALA A 142 0.46 -5.00 8.76
CA ALA A 142 -0.20 -3.79 9.25
C ALA A 142 0.00 -2.60 8.29
N ALA A 143 1.17 -2.49 7.65
CA ALA A 143 1.44 -1.46 6.66
C ALA A 143 0.66 -1.65 5.35
N LYS A 144 0.53 -2.91 4.90
CA LYS A 144 -0.31 -3.32 3.77
C LYS A 144 -1.78 -2.98 4.07
N GLU A 145 -2.27 -3.32 5.26
CA GLU A 145 -3.63 -3.00 5.71
C GLU A 145 -3.90 -1.49 5.72
N ARG A 146 -2.99 -0.69 6.28
CA ARG A 146 -3.11 0.79 6.26
C ARG A 146 -3.09 1.34 4.84
N SER A 147 -2.26 0.79 3.96
CA SER A 147 -2.19 1.18 2.54
C SER A 147 -3.49 0.87 1.80
N MET A 148 -4.07 -0.32 2.00
CA MET A 148 -5.37 -0.67 1.40
C MET A 148 -6.48 0.25 1.88
N ASN A 149 -6.59 0.45 3.20
CA ASN A 149 -7.62 1.32 3.77
C ASN A 149 -7.47 2.77 3.30
N GLY A 150 -6.24 3.28 3.26
CA GLY A 150 -5.93 4.61 2.75
C GLY A 150 -6.29 4.78 1.27
N GLN A 151 -6.03 3.75 0.45
CA GLN A 151 -6.41 3.73 -0.97
C GLN A 151 -7.93 3.71 -1.14
N LEU A 152 -8.65 2.83 -0.44
CA LEU A 152 -10.11 2.73 -0.51
C LEU A 152 -10.77 4.05 -0.10
N GLU A 153 -10.25 4.74 0.91
CA GLU A 153 -10.72 6.08 1.29
C GLU A 153 -10.51 7.10 0.16
N SER A 154 -9.33 7.13 -0.46
CA SER A 154 -9.08 8.02 -1.61
C SER A 154 -10.00 7.68 -2.79
N LEU A 155 -10.26 6.40 -3.04
CA LEU A 155 -11.19 5.97 -4.09
C LEU A 155 -12.64 6.39 -3.79
N ARG A 156 -13.12 6.32 -2.53
CA ARG A 156 -14.44 6.85 -2.15
C ARG A 156 -14.60 8.31 -2.54
N GLY A 157 -13.60 9.13 -2.20
CA GLY A 157 -13.61 10.54 -2.60
C GLY A 157 -13.55 10.71 -4.13
N LEU A 158 -12.91 9.79 -4.85
CA LEU A 158 -12.79 9.84 -6.31
C LEU A 158 -14.09 9.47 -7.01
N VAL A 159 -14.90 8.54 -6.47
CA VAL A 159 -16.17 8.10 -7.08
C VAL A 159 -17.11 9.27 -7.37
N GLU A 160 -17.16 10.28 -6.50
CA GLU A 160 -18.05 11.43 -6.69
C GLU A 160 -17.60 12.40 -7.79
N ARG A 161 -16.29 12.41 -8.10
CA ARG A 161 -15.66 13.40 -8.99
C ARG A 161 -15.26 12.81 -10.34
N ASP A 162 -14.80 11.57 -10.33
CA ASP A 162 -14.39 10.78 -11.49
C ASP A 162 -14.66 9.29 -11.24
N PRO A 163 -15.92 8.84 -11.38
CA PRO A 163 -16.31 7.47 -11.11
C PRO A 163 -15.69 6.45 -12.06
N GLU A 164 -15.43 6.84 -13.31
CA GLU A 164 -14.81 5.94 -14.29
C GLU A 164 -13.38 5.61 -13.85
N ARG A 165 -12.60 6.65 -13.50
CA ARG A 165 -11.24 6.47 -13.00
C ARG A 165 -11.22 5.71 -11.67
N ALA A 166 -12.18 5.96 -10.77
CA ALA A 166 -12.31 5.21 -9.53
C ALA A 166 -12.53 3.70 -9.78
N VAL A 167 -13.40 3.35 -10.74
CA VAL A 167 -13.65 1.94 -11.11
C VAL A 167 -12.41 1.31 -11.74
N GLU A 168 -11.68 2.02 -12.61
CA GLU A 168 -10.43 1.52 -13.20
C GLU A 168 -9.36 1.18 -12.16
N ILE A 169 -9.18 2.05 -11.16
CA ILE A 169 -8.18 1.83 -10.11
C ILE A 169 -8.63 0.71 -9.17
N TYR A 170 -9.92 0.70 -8.78
CA TYR A 170 -10.53 -0.38 -8.01
C TYR A 170 -10.31 -1.74 -8.67
N ASP A 171 -10.67 -1.87 -9.94
CA ASP A 171 -10.55 -3.10 -10.71
C ASP A 171 -9.10 -3.61 -10.72
N ARG A 172 -8.15 -2.71 -10.99
CA ARG A 172 -6.73 -3.08 -10.99
C ARG A 172 -6.21 -3.51 -9.62
N ALA A 173 -6.68 -2.86 -8.55
CA ALA A 173 -6.32 -3.21 -7.19
C ALA A 173 -6.88 -4.58 -6.78
N ALA A 174 -8.16 -4.83 -7.10
CA ALA A 174 -8.80 -6.12 -6.88
C ALA A 174 -8.11 -7.25 -7.67
N GLU A 175 -7.79 -7.04 -8.95
CA GLU A 175 -6.99 -7.99 -9.73
C GLU A 175 -5.61 -8.23 -9.11
N GLY A 176 -4.97 -7.18 -8.56
CA GLY A 176 -3.71 -7.31 -7.83
C GLY A 176 -3.83 -8.26 -6.63
N ARG A 177 -4.91 -8.14 -5.84
CA ARG A 177 -5.19 -9.05 -4.72
C ARG A 177 -5.45 -10.48 -5.20
N LEU A 178 -6.20 -10.65 -6.29
CA LEU A 178 -6.44 -11.98 -6.89
C LEU A 178 -5.15 -12.65 -7.39
N ARG A 179 -4.21 -11.87 -7.95
CA ARG A 179 -2.88 -12.39 -8.30
C ARG A 179 -2.11 -12.86 -7.06
N ALA A 180 -2.23 -12.15 -5.93
CA ALA A 180 -1.63 -12.57 -4.68
C ALA A 180 -2.25 -13.88 -4.16
N VAL A 181 -3.59 -14.03 -4.23
CA VAL A 181 -4.28 -15.30 -3.93
C VAL A 181 -3.72 -16.44 -4.78
N GLU A 182 -3.61 -16.23 -6.09
CA GLU A 182 -3.07 -17.23 -7.01
C GLU A 182 -1.62 -17.60 -6.67
N ALA A 183 -0.78 -16.61 -6.38
CA ALA A 183 0.64 -16.83 -6.06
C ALA A 183 0.81 -17.64 -4.77
N ARG A 184 0.08 -17.27 -3.71
CA ARG A 184 0.14 -17.93 -2.39
C ARG A 184 -0.47 -19.33 -2.44
N ALA A 185 -1.64 -19.49 -3.06
CA ALA A 185 -2.32 -20.78 -3.12
C ALA A 185 -1.62 -21.82 -4.02
N ASN A 186 -0.76 -21.39 -4.95
CA ASN A 186 0.07 -22.30 -5.75
C ASN A 186 1.37 -22.72 -5.05
N ARG A 187 1.73 -22.10 -3.92
CA ARG A 187 2.95 -22.43 -3.16
C ARG A 187 2.83 -23.81 -2.50
N GLY A 188 1.67 -24.12 -1.92
CA GLY A 188 1.33 -25.41 -1.29
C GLY A 188 1.16 -26.61 -2.24
N GLY A 189 1.62 -26.51 -3.49
CA GLY A 189 1.63 -27.61 -4.44
C GLY A 189 2.87 -28.52 -4.33
N ALA A 190 3.86 -28.15 -3.51
CA ALA A 190 5.18 -28.77 -3.46
C ALA A 190 5.57 -29.17 -2.02
N GLU A 191 5.13 -30.36 -1.60
CA GLU A 191 5.66 -31.17 -0.47
C GLU A 191 5.27 -30.78 0.98
N GLY A 192 4.23 -31.43 1.54
CA GLY A 192 4.21 -31.87 2.96
C GLY A 192 3.08 -31.33 3.85
N ASP A 193 2.51 -32.22 4.69
CA ASP A 193 1.29 -32.01 5.50
C ASP A 193 1.29 -30.80 6.49
N GLU A 194 2.43 -30.13 6.73
CA GLU A 194 2.54 -28.96 7.63
C GLU A 194 2.65 -27.63 6.84
N GLU A 195 3.40 -27.59 5.73
CA GLU A 195 3.56 -26.41 4.85
C GLU A 195 2.25 -26.09 4.10
N ASP A 196 1.44 -27.12 3.84
CA ASP A 196 0.09 -27.00 3.25
C ASP A 196 -0.89 -26.15 4.11
N THR A 197 -0.62 -25.95 5.41
CA THR A 197 -1.50 -25.16 6.29
C THR A 197 -1.16 -23.68 6.30
N GLU A 198 0.12 -23.31 6.31
CA GLU A 198 0.55 -21.91 6.27
C GLU A 198 0.23 -21.27 4.92
N ASP A 199 0.45 -21.98 3.80
CA ASP A 199 0.12 -21.47 2.47
C ASP A 199 -1.39 -21.29 2.24
N ALA A 200 -2.21 -22.13 2.88
CA ALA A 200 -3.66 -21.98 2.86
C ALA A 200 -4.12 -20.76 3.69
N GLU A 201 -3.48 -20.49 4.83
CA GLU A 201 -3.73 -19.30 5.65
C GLU A 201 -3.29 -18.02 4.91
N ASP A 202 -2.11 -18.03 4.29
CA ASP A 202 -1.60 -16.96 3.43
C ASP A 202 -2.56 -16.63 2.27
N ALA A 203 -3.11 -17.67 1.63
CA ALA A 203 -4.08 -17.53 0.54
C ALA A 203 -5.43 -16.98 1.04
N GLU A 204 -5.87 -17.40 2.22
CA GLU A 204 -7.09 -16.90 2.87
C GLU A 204 -6.93 -15.41 3.22
N GLU A 205 -5.78 -14.99 3.75
CA GLU A 205 -5.50 -13.56 4.01
C GLU A 205 -5.63 -12.73 2.72
N ALA A 206 -5.03 -13.18 1.61
CA ALA A 206 -5.17 -12.49 0.32
C ALA A 206 -6.61 -12.48 -0.22
N LEU A 207 -7.42 -13.49 0.12
CA LEU A 207 -8.85 -13.50 -0.20
C LEU A 207 -9.62 -12.46 0.62
N GLU A 208 -9.34 -12.34 1.92
CA GLU A 208 -9.92 -11.29 2.76
C GLU A 208 -9.59 -9.89 2.22
N GLU A 209 -8.37 -9.68 1.73
CA GLU A 209 -7.98 -8.44 1.05
C GLU A 209 -8.81 -8.19 -0.21
N PHE A 210 -8.95 -9.20 -1.08
CA PHE A 210 -9.80 -9.09 -2.27
C PHE A 210 -11.26 -8.79 -1.89
N GLU A 211 -11.78 -9.41 -0.84
CA GLU A 211 -13.15 -9.18 -0.38
C GLU A 211 -13.41 -7.73 0.02
N LYS A 212 -12.43 -7.03 0.60
CA LYS A 212 -12.52 -5.58 0.88
C LYS A 212 -12.72 -4.76 -0.40
N TYR A 213 -11.97 -5.07 -1.46
CA TYR A 213 -12.18 -4.42 -2.75
C TYR A 213 -13.53 -4.83 -3.36
N SER A 214 -13.91 -6.11 -3.29
CA SER A 214 -15.21 -6.55 -3.79
C SER A 214 -16.37 -5.85 -3.07
N GLU A 215 -16.24 -5.57 -1.77
CA GLU A 215 -17.18 -4.76 -1.01
C GLU A 215 -17.21 -3.32 -1.51
N PHE A 216 -16.04 -2.74 -1.74
CA PHE A 216 -15.94 -1.40 -2.31
C PHE A 216 -16.58 -1.31 -3.70
N GLY A 217 -16.45 -2.32 -4.56
CA GLY A 217 -17.20 -2.39 -5.82
C GLY A 217 -18.71 -2.24 -5.63
N ARG A 218 -19.29 -2.88 -4.61
CA ARG A 218 -20.71 -2.71 -4.24
C ARG A 218 -21.00 -1.30 -3.75
N GLU A 219 -20.07 -0.70 -2.99
CA GLU A 219 -20.15 0.67 -2.52
C GLU A 219 -20.21 1.66 -3.70
N ILE A 220 -19.34 1.50 -4.71
CA ILE A 220 -19.34 2.32 -5.93
C ILE A 220 -20.70 2.26 -6.62
N SER A 221 -21.26 1.06 -6.84
CA SER A 221 -22.57 0.91 -7.50
C SER A 221 -23.70 1.60 -6.74
N ASN A 222 -23.59 1.74 -5.41
CA ASN A 222 -24.57 2.49 -4.61
C ASN A 222 -24.33 4.01 -4.69
N ILE A 223 -23.08 4.46 -4.57
CA ILE A 223 -22.73 5.90 -4.58
C ILE A 223 -23.02 6.51 -5.95
N ALA A 224 -22.66 5.80 -7.03
CA ALA A 224 -22.77 6.28 -8.40
C ALA A 224 -24.02 5.75 -9.13
N GLN A 225 -25.08 5.43 -8.39
CA GLN A 225 -26.26 4.82 -8.97
C GLN A 225 -26.92 5.71 -10.05
N GLY A 226 -27.09 5.16 -11.26
CA GLY A 226 -27.66 5.83 -12.42
C GLY A 226 -26.72 6.84 -13.08
N LEU A 227 -25.48 6.95 -12.60
CA LEU A 227 -24.49 7.86 -13.17
C LEU A 227 -23.95 7.28 -14.47
N GLN A 228 -24.02 8.08 -15.54
CA GLN A 228 -23.46 7.72 -16.84
C GLN A 228 -22.04 8.24 -16.97
N THR A 229 -21.17 7.41 -17.52
CA THR A 229 -19.88 7.84 -18.07
C THR A 229 -19.80 7.44 -19.54
N GLY A 230 -19.74 8.42 -20.43
CA GLY A 230 -19.83 8.20 -21.87
C GLY A 230 -21.14 7.52 -22.28
N GLU A 231 -21.03 6.31 -22.84
CA GLU A 231 -22.17 5.51 -23.32
C GLU A 231 -22.62 4.40 -22.34
N THR A 232 -21.98 4.28 -21.18
CA THR A 232 -22.23 3.21 -20.19
C THR A 232 -22.57 3.82 -18.83
N THR A 233 -23.11 3.02 -17.91
CA THR A 233 -23.27 3.44 -16.51
C THR A 233 -22.10 2.97 -15.66
N VAL A 234 -21.90 3.62 -14.51
CA VAL A 234 -20.87 3.21 -13.55
C VAL A 234 -21.16 1.79 -13.06
N GLU A 235 -22.42 1.40 -12.87
CA GLU A 235 -22.79 0.04 -12.50
C GLU A 235 -22.41 -0.98 -13.57
N GLU A 236 -22.60 -0.66 -14.86
CA GLU A 236 -22.16 -1.52 -15.96
C GLU A 236 -20.63 -1.67 -15.99
N LEU A 237 -19.88 -0.63 -15.59
CA LEU A 237 -18.42 -0.73 -15.43
C LEU A 237 -18.06 -1.69 -14.27
N VAL A 238 -18.70 -1.53 -13.11
CA VAL A 238 -18.48 -2.36 -11.92
C VAL A 238 -18.90 -3.81 -12.16
N GLU A 239 -20.02 -4.05 -12.84
CA GLU A 239 -20.50 -5.39 -13.21
C GLU A 239 -19.47 -6.10 -14.12
N ARG A 240 -18.88 -5.37 -15.05
CA ARG A 240 -17.84 -5.90 -15.95
C ARG A 240 -16.55 -6.22 -15.21
N ALA A 241 -16.13 -5.38 -14.26
CA ALA A 241 -14.98 -5.64 -13.39
C ALA A 241 -15.23 -6.90 -12.53
N THR A 242 -16.40 -6.96 -11.88
CA THR A 242 -16.82 -8.10 -11.05
C THR A 242 -16.87 -9.40 -11.84
N SER A 243 -17.36 -9.36 -13.09
CA SER A 243 -17.37 -10.52 -13.98
C SER A 243 -15.96 -11.03 -14.30
N ARG A 244 -14.99 -10.14 -14.52
CA ARG A 244 -13.58 -10.53 -14.70
C ARG A 244 -13.00 -11.14 -13.42
N HIS A 245 -13.27 -10.55 -12.26
CA HIS A 245 -12.83 -11.09 -10.97
C HIS A 245 -13.36 -12.51 -10.74
N GLN A 246 -14.62 -12.78 -11.11
CA GLN A 246 -15.20 -14.12 -11.02
C GLN A 246 -14.54 -15.13 -11.97
N GLU A 247 -14.17 -14.70 -13.18
CA GLU A 247 -13.42 -15.55 -14.11
C GLU A 247 -12.05 -15.92 -13.54
N ILE A 248 -11.33 -14.94 -12.97
CA ILE A 248 -10.04 -15.17 -12.29
C ILE A 248 -10.21 -16.11 -11.11
N LEU A 249 -11.15 -15.85 -10.19
CA LEU A 249 -11.43 -16.71 -9.03
C LEU A 249 -11.77 -18.14 -9.46
N SER A 250 -12.60 -18.31 -10.50
CA SER A 250 -12.92 -19.63 -11.05
C SER A 250 -11.66 -20.34 -11.55
N GLY A 251 -10.80 -19.63 -12.28
CA GLY A 251 -9.52 -20.16 -12.75
C GLY A 251 -8.58 -20.53 -11.60
N VAL A 252 -8.50 -19.72 -10.54
CA VAL A 252 -7.71 -20.03 -9.34
C VAL A 252 -8.26 -21.28 -8.65
N ARG A 253 -9.58 -21.35 -8.43
CA ARG A 253 -10.27 -22.49 -7.80
C ARG A 253 -9.94 -23.85 -8.41
N GLU A 254 -9.78 -23.90 -9.74
CA GLU A 254 -9.44 -25.12 -10.47
C GLU A 254 -8.01 -25.60 -10.23
N ARG A 255 -7.10 -24.69 -9.86
CA ARG A 255 -5.66 -24.93 -9.76
C ARG A 255 -5.17 -25.15 -8.32
N VAL A 256 -5.90 -24.64 -7.34
CA VAL A 256 -5.47 -24.67 -5.93
C VAL A 256 -5.87 -25.96 -5.18
N PRO A 257 -5.20 -26.26 -4.04
CA PRO A 257 -5.56 -27.35 -3.14
C PRO A 257 -7.00 -27.24 -2.61
N GLU A 258 -7.55 -28.37 -2.12
CA GLU A 258 -8.95 -28.43 -1.65
C GLU A 258 -9.22 -27.51 -0.45
N GLN A 259 -8.22 -27.30 0.39
CA GLN A 259 -8.26 -26.44 1.57
C GLN A 259 -8.59 -24.98 1.22
N ALA A 260 -8.00 -24.45 0.14
CA ALA A 260 -8.22 -23.08 -0.31
C ALA A 260 -9.53 -22.89 -1.09
N ARG A 261 -10.19 -23.97 -1.52
CA ARG A 261 -11.41 -23.87 -2.35
C ARG A 261 -12.58 -23.25 -1.61
N GLU A 262 -12.69 -23.48 -0.31
CA GLU A 262 -13.80 -22.92 0.48
C GLU A 262 -13.73 -21.39 0.53
N GLY A 263 -12.55 -20.82 0.78
CA GLY A 263 -12.32 -19.38 0.74
C GLY A 263 -12.61 -18.78 -0.63
N ILE A 264 -12.17 -19.44 -1.70
CA ILE A 264 -12.47 -18.99 -3.07
C ILE A 264 -13.96 -19.04 -3.37
N ASP A 265 -14.66 -20.11 -2.98
CA ASP A 265 -16.12 -20.22 -3.14
C ASP A 265 -16.85 -19.10 -2.40
N ARG A 266 -16.42 -18.76 -1.17
CA ARG A 266 -16.95 -17.61 -0.41
C ARG A 266 -16.71 -16.28 -1.14
N ALA A 267 -15.49 -16.03 -1.61
CA ALA A 267 -15.16 -14.80 -2.35
C ALA A 267 -15.96 -14.68 -3.66
N MET A 268 -16.16 -15.79 -4.37
CA MET A 268 -17.00 -15.84 -5.57
C MET A 268 -18.45 -15.47 -5.23
N ASP A 269 -19.03 -16.05 -4.18
CA ASP A 269 -20.40 -15.76 -3.78
C ASP A 269 -20.56 -14.32 -3.27
N ASN A 270 -19.61 -13.81 -2.49
CA ASN A 270 -19.58 -12.43 -2.00
C ASN A 270 -19.51 -11.41 -3.15
N SER A 271 -18.72 -11.70 -4.19
CA SER A 271 -18.64 -10.85 -5.39
C SER A 271 -19.95 -10.83 -6.19
N ARG A 272 -20.70 -11.95 -6.23
CA ARG A 272 -22.01 -12.06 -6.90
C ARG A 272 -23.14 -11.33 -6.20
N MET A 273 -23.07 -11.15 -4.88
CA MET A 273 -24.12 -10.47 -4.12
C MET A 273 -24.28 -8.97 -4.49
N ALA A 274 -23.37 -8.44 -5.32
CA ALA A 274 -23.53 -7.15 -6.00
C ALA A 274 -24.79 -7.11 -6.90
N ASP A 275 -25.16 -8.22 -7.56
CA ASP A 275 -26.24 -8.29 -8.55
C ASP A 275 -27.63 -8.55 -7.96
N ARG A 276 -27.72 -8.82 -6.65
CA ARG A 276 -29.00 -9.08 -5.99
C ARG A 276 -29.71 -7.78 -5.62
N PRO A 277 -31.00 -7.61 -5.96
CA PRO A 277 -31.81 -6.52 -5.46
C PRO A 277 -31.74 -6.45 -3.93
N SER A 278 -31.63 -5.25 -3.36
CA SER A 278 -31.43 -5.01 -1.92
C SER A 278 -32.40 -5.74 -0.97
N ALA A 279 -33.53 -6.23 -1.48
CA ALA A 279 -34.49 -7.05 -0.76
C ALA A 279 -33.98 -8.45 -0.35
N GLU A 280 -32.94 -9.00 -1.01
CA GLU A 280 -32.40 -10.34 -0.71
C GLU A 280 -31.22 -10.32 0.28
N ARG A 281 -30.56 -9.17 0.51
CA ARG A 281 -29.39 -9.07 1.41
C ARG A 281 -29.72 -9.35 2.89
N GLY A 282 -30.91 -8.95 3.35
CA GLY A 282 -31.32 -9.10 4.76
C GLY A 282 -31.55 -10.53 5.27
N GLN A 283 -31.36 -11.56 4.44
CA GLN A 283 -31.51 -12.97 4.84
C GLN A 283 -30.18 -13.71 5.00
N SER A 284 -29.07 -13.22 4.42
CA SER A 284 -27.78 -13.93 4.42
C SER A 284 -26.85 -13.53 5.58
N GLU A 285 -26.96 -12.30 6.08
CA GLU A 285 -26.08 -11.78 7.15
C GLU A 285 -26.31 -12.45 8.53
N ASN A 286 -27.38 -13.21 8.70
CA ASN A 286 -27.74 -13.81 9.99
C ASN A 286 -27.24 -15.26 10.17
N SER A 287 -26.25 -15.73 9.40
CA SER A 287 -25.81 -17.13 9.49
C SER A 287 -24.30 -17.40 9.55
N ASN A 288 -23.41 -16.41 9.45
CA ASN A 288 -21.96 -16.67 9.47
C ASN A 288 -21.14 -15.58 10.21
N ILE A 289 -21.41 -15.38 11.51
CA ILE A 289 -20.42 -14.74 12.40
C ILE A 289 -19.87 -15.83 13.33
N PRO A 290 -18.56 -16.17 13.28
CA PRO A 290 -17.92 -17.00 14.28
C PRO A 290 -17.95 -16.31 15.65
N GLU A 291 -18.51 -17.01 16.63
CA GLU A 291 -18.73 -16.59 18.01
C GLU A 291 -17.40 -16.45 18.78
N ARG A 292 -16.63 -15.37 18.54
CA ARG A 292 -15.40 -15.11 19.32
C ARG A 292 -15.17 -13.69 19.81
N ALA A 293 -16.15 -12.79 19.68
CA ALA A 293 -16.00 -11.40 20.13
C ALA A 293 -17.04 -10.95 21.18
N GLN A 294 -17.63 -11.87 21.96
CA GLN A 294 -18.54 -11.51 23.05
C GLN A 294 -18.06 -12.03 24.41
N ASN A 295 -16.95 -11.50 24.91
CA ASN A 295 -16.78 -11.42 26.36
C ASN A 295 -15.78 -10.32 26.75
N ARG A 296 -16.29 -9.10 26.91
CA ARG A 296 -15.74 -8.07 27.82
C ARG A 296 -16.73 -6.91 27.89
N ASN A 297 -17.80 -7.12 28.63
CA ASN A 297 -18.56 -6.02 29.19
C ASN A 297 -18.78 -6.31 30.67
N SER A 298 -18.04 -5.62 31.54
CA SER A 298 -18.45 -5.32 32.90
C SER A 298 -17.45 -4.35 33.51
N LEU A 299 -17.79 -3.06 33.55
CA LEU A 299 -17.90 -2.29 34.79
C LEU A 299 -17.99 -0.79 34.50
N GLY A 300 -19.07 -0.19 34.99
CA GLY A 300 -19.01 1.15 35.59
C GLY A 300 -19.53 2.30 34.76
N SER A 301 -20.86 2.39 34.66
CA SER A 301 -21.57 3.65 34.49
C SER A 301 -21.29 4.59 35.66
N ASP A 302 -20.96 5.85 35.39
CA ASP A 302 -21.52 6.94 36.17
C ASP A 302 -21.67 8.19 35.30
N GLU A 303 -22.88 8.74 35.35
CA GLU A 303 -23.32 9.93 34.64
C GLU A 303 -22.77 11.19 35.34
N THR A 304 -22.47 12.24 34.58
CA THR A 304 -22.79 13.62 35.01
C THR A 304 -22.80 14.58 33.83
N GLU A 305 -23.93 15.27 33.70
CA GLU A 305 -24.19 16.41 32.82
C GLU A 305 -23.36 17.64 33.24
N ALA A 306 -22.97 18.50 32.29
CA ALA A 306 -23.27 19.95 32.30
C ALA A 306 -22.54 20.73 31.17
N GLU A 307 -23.36 21.48 30.43
CA GLU A 307 -23.19 22.88 29.98
C GLU A 307 -21.97 23.35 29.14
N THR A 308 -22.31 23.68 27.88
CA THR A 308 -21.97 24.87 27.06
C THR A 308 -20.78 25.77 27.44
N GLU A 309 -19.94 26.10 26.45
CA GLU A 309 -19.64 27.50 26.08
C GLU A 309 -18.89 27.59 24.73
N ASP A 310 -19.33 28.52 23.88
CA ASP A 310 -18.70 28.95 22.63
C ASP A 310 -17.36 29.67 22.88
N ALA A 311 -16.35 29.42 22.04
CA ALA A 311 -15.32 30.42 21.73
C ALA A 311 -14.56 30.05 20.44
N ASP A 312 -14.74 30.87 19.41
CA ASP A 312 -13.84 31.03 18.27
C ASP A 312 -12.42 31.40 18.73
N VAL A 313 -11.39 30.67 18.27
CA VAL A 313 -10.04 31.24 18.09
C VAL A 313 -9.35 30.58 16.88
N GLU A 314 -9.09 31.41 15.87
CA GLU A 314 -8.12 31.26 14.78
C GLU A 314 -6.68 31.34 15.34
N SER A 315 -5.83 30.35 15.06
CA SER A 315 -4.36 30.45 15.08
C SER A 315 -3.77 29.20 14.39
N ILE A 316 -3.27 29.30 13.16
CA ILE A 316 -1.84 29.42 12.79
C ILE A 316 -1.01 28.24 13.34
N ASP A 317 -0.78 27.23 12.50
CA ASP A 317 0.22 26.18 12.72
C ASP A 317 1.50 26.54 11.95
N GLU A 318 2.43 27.19 12.65
CA GLU A 318 3.88 27.07 12.42
C GLU A 318 4.41 26.27 13.60
N ASP A 319 5.02 25.12 13.33
CA ASP A 319 6.04 24.43 14.13
C ASP A 319 6.29 23.07 13.43
N ASP A 320 7.46 22.46 13.41
CA ASP A 320 8.85 22.88 13.31
C ASP A 320 9.61 21.54 13.21
N ASP A 321 10.56 21.42 12.29
CA ASP A 321 11.46 20.27 12.17
C ASP A 321 12.48 20.26 13.33
N ASP A 322 12.59 19.17 14.11
CA ASP A 322 13.70 18.94 15.05
C ASP A 322 14.28 17.52 14.89
N ASP A 323 15.20 17.38 13.92
CA ASP A 323 16.13 16.26 13.86
C ASP A 323 17.42 16.63 14.61
N GLY A 324 17.46 16.27 15.89
CA GLY A 324 18.62 16.39 16.76
C GLY A 324 19.74 15.41 16.40
N ILE A 325 20.66 15.83 15.53
CA ILE A 325 22.02 15.27 15.47
C ILE A 325 22.88 16.01 16.51
N SER A 326 23.39 15.32 17.53
CA SER A 326 24.43 15.86 18.41
C SER A 326 25.62 14.91 18.52
N THR A 327 26.71 15.41 17.93
CA THR A 327 28.09 14.91 17.91
C THR A 327 28.77 14.94 19.28
N GLU A 328 29.55 13.89 19.57
CA GLU A 328 30.57 13.85 20.64
C GLU A 328 31.63 14.94 20.48
N VAL A 329 32.01 15.60 21.58
CA VAL A 329 33.31 16.28 21.72
C VAL A 329 33.87 16.02 23.12
N GLU A 330 34.98 15.28 23.17
CA GLU A 330 35.89 15.18 24.31
C GLU A 330 36.40 16.57 24.75
N GLN A 331 36.40 16.85 26.06
CA GLN A 331 37.41 17.73 26.65
C GLN A 331 37.96 17.18 27.97
N ARG A 332 39.28 17.01 27.95
CA ARG A 332 40.17 16.56 29.01
C ARG A 332 40.89 17.77 29.61
N ALA A 333 40.69 18.04 30.89
CA ALA A 333 41.62 18.72 31.81
C ALA A 333 41.02 18.52 33.22
N GLY A 334 41.66 17.86 34.18
CA GLY A 334 43.01 18.09 34.65
C GLY A 334 42.93 18.83 35.99
N ASN A 335 42.87 18.10 37.10
CA ASN A 335 43.34 18.63 38.39
C ASN A 335 43.92 17.49 39.24
N VAL A 336 45.20 17.67 39.52
CA VAL A 336 46.09 16.85 40.36
C VAL A 336 46.25 17.59 41.71
N SER A 337 46.76 16.85 42.70
CA SER A 337 47.16 17.21 44.07
C SER A 337 46.04 17.14 45.10
N ASP A 338 46.20 16.50 46.25
CA ASP A 338 47.32 15.81 46.88
C ASP A 338 46.72 14.98 48.03
N ASN A 339 47.37 13.89 48.45
CA ASN A 339 47.93 13.77 49.80
C ASN A 339 48.07 12.29 50.24
N ALA A 340 49.34 11.88 50.31
CA ALA A 340 49.98 10.96 51.26
C ALA A 340 49.27 9.65 51.70
N GLY A 341 49.91 8.53 51.38
CA GLY A 341 49.88 7.30 52.20
C GLY A 341 50.71 7.46 53.49
N PRO A 342 51.25 6.38 54.11
CA PRO A 342 51.15 4.96 53.78
C PRO A 342 50.80 4.12 55.04
N GLU A 343 51.13 2.82 54.98
CA GLU A 343 51.20 1.83 56.07
C GLU A 343 49.95 0.95 56.27
N ASN A 344 50.02 -0.34 56.57
CA ASN A 344 51.05 -1.38 56.55
C ASN A 344 50.31 -2.64 57.02
N ARG A 345 50.66 -3.81 56.48
CA ARG A 345 50.59 -5.13 57.15
C ARG A 345 49.23 -5.69 57.61
N ARG A 346 48.99 -6.87 57.03
CA ARG A 346 48.89 -8.21 57.66
C ARG A 346 47.50 -8.86 57.69
N ARG A 347 47.53 -10.02 57.04
CA ARG A 347 46.78 -11.27 57.24
C ARG A 347 45.41 -11.36 56.59
#